data_AF-W9A8J3-F1
#
_entry.id   AF-W9A8J3-F1
#
_cell.length_a   1.000
_cell.length_b   1.000
_cell.length_c   1.000
_cell.angle_alpha   90.00
_cell.angle_beta   90.00
_cell.angle_gamma   90.00
#
_symmetry.space_group_name_H-M   'P 1'
#
loop_
_entity.id
_entity.type
_entity.pdbx_description
1 polymer ?
#
loop_
_entity_poly.entity_id
_entity_poly.type
_entity_poly.pdbx_seq_one_letter_code
_entity_poly.pdbx_strand_id
1 'polypeptide(L)'
;MKLHWVWTYLANVSWMNRINIKGFFIIHTHDYTTKEMQKRVDDYISQFKEGYFSPLSLMARLSEEVGELAREVNHYYGEKPKKESEQVKTVEDELGDILFVLSCFANSLDINLSDAFNTSLTKIETRDKNRWTKKETT
;
A
#
# COMPACT_ATOMS: atom_id res chain seq x y z
N MET A 1 -18.57 8.28 -18.34
CA MET A 1 -19.29 7.39 -17.40
C MET A 1 -18.84 5.94 -17.62
N LYS A 2 -17.64 5.59 -17.11
CA LYS A 2 -17.07 4.23 -17.05
C LYS A 2 -16.02 4.19 -15.92
N LEU A 3 -16.45 4.44 -14.69
CA LEU A 3 -15.60 4.39 -13.49
C LEU A 3 -16.14 3.44 -12.42
N HIS A 4 -17.26 2.75 -12.67
CA HIS A 4 -17.92 1.91 -11.66
C HIS A 4 -17.50 0.43 -11.71
N TRP A 5 -16.92 -0.05 -12.82
CA TRP A 5 -16.70 -1.50 -13.01
C TRP A 5 -15.38 -2.05 -12.47
N VAL A 6 -14.36 -1.21 -12.25
CA VAL A 6 -13.07 -1.67 -11.69
C VAL A 6 -13.09 -1.70 -10.15
N TRP A 7 -13.91 -0.86 -9.52
CA TRP A 7 -13.98 -0.72 -8.05
C TRP A 7 -14.78 -1.82 -7.34
N THR A 8 -15.68 -2.52 -8.02
CA THR A 8 -16.52 -3.54 -7.37
C THR A 8 -15.82 -4.89 -7.16
N TYR A 9 -14.66 -5.13 -7.79
CA TYR A 9 -13.95 -6.42 -7.69
C TYR A 9 -12.90 -6.48 -6.57
N LEU A 10 -12.42 -5.33 -6.08
CA LEU A 10 -11.49 -5.27 -4.94
C LEU A 10 -12.21 -5.36 -3.59
N ALA A 11 -13.51 -5.05 -3.53
CA ALA A 11 -14.31 -5.15 -2.30
C ALA A 11 -14.67 -6.60 -1.88
N ASN A 12 -14.39 -7.62 -2.69
CA ASN A 12 -14.81 -9.00 -2.43
C ASN A 12 -13.74 -9.93 -1.82
N VAL A 13 -12.54 -9.42 -1.53
CA VAL A 13 -11.48 -10.24 -0.90
C VAL A 13 -11.67 -10.33 0.63
N SER A 14 -12.60 -9.58 1.21
CA SER A 14 -12.93 -9.58 2.65
C SER A 14 -13.67 -10.84 3.14
N TRP A 15 -14.16 -11.71 2.23
CA TRP A 15 -15.01 -12.86 2.59
C TRP A 15 -14.30 -14.22 2.72
N MET A 16 -12.98 -14.33 2.49
CA MET A 16 -12.28 -15.62 2.49
C MET A 16 -11.54 -16.00 3.80
N ASN A 17 -11.65 -15.20 4.87
CA ASN A 17 -10.90 -15.45 6.13
C ASN A 17 -11.77 -15.78 7.37
N ARG A 18 -12.89 -16.50 7.21
CA ARG A 18 -13.61 -17.09 8.36
C ARG A 18 -14.12 -18.50 8.08
N ILE A 19 -13.23 -19.49 8.06
CA ILE A 19 -13.59 -20.86 8.42
C ILE A 19 -12.49 -21.42 9.32
N ASN A 20 -12.78 -21.43 10.63
CA ASN A 20 -11.93 -22.02 11.66
C ASN A 20 -12.23 -23.53 11.73
N ILE A 21 -11.37 -24.35 11.12
CA ILE A 21 -11.32 -25.79 11.38
C ILE A 21 -9.97 -26.05 12.07
N LYS A 22 -10.04 -26.54 13.31
CA LYS A 22 -8.88 -26.86 14.15
C LYS A 22 -7.99 -27.91 13.46
N GLY A 23 -6.87 -27.45 12.92
CA GLY A 23 -5.78 -28.25 12.41
C GLY A 23 -4.59 -27.32 12.20
N PHE A 24 -3.43 -27.71 12.69
CA PHE A 24 -2.18 -26.96 12.69
C PHE A 24 -1.81 -26.45 11.28
N PHE A 25 -2.27 -25.25 10.92
CA PHE A 25 -1.79 -24.53 9.75
C PHE A 25 -0.69 -23.60 10.23
N ILE A 26 0.55 -23.90 9.87
CA ILE A 26 1.59 -22.88 9.80
C ILE A 26 1.08 -21.88 8.76
N ILE A 27 0.62 -20.71 9.21
CA ILE A 27 0.37 -19.59 8.30
C ILE A 27 1.75 -19.21 7.79
N HIS A 28 2.12 -19.65 6.59
CA HIS A 28 3.30 -19.13 5.93
C HIS A 28 3.00 -17.68 5.56
N THR A 29 3.31 -16.75 6.46
CA THR A 29 3.40 -15.33 6.12
C THR A 29 4.59 -15.19 5.16
N HIS A 30 4.30 -14.97 3.89
CA HIS A 30 5.33 -14.73 2.90
C HIS A 30 5.80 -13.29 3.05
N ASP A 31 7.04 -13.11 3.48
CA ASP A 31 7.68 -11.79 3.48
C ASP A 31 7.96 -11.39 2.03
N TYR A 32 7.55 -10.19 1.65
CA TYR A 32 7.75 -9.67 0.31
C TYR A 32 8.98 -8.76 0.27
N THR A 33 9.94 -9.06 -0.61
CA THR A 33 10.90 -8.07 -1.08
C THR A 33 10.23 -7.05 -1.99
N THR A 34 10.80 -5.84 -2.11
CA THR A 34 10.32 -4.81 -3.06
C THR A 34 10.20 -5.35 -4.49
N LYS A 35 11.14 -6.19 -4.90
CA LYS A 35 11.11 -6.87 -6.21
C LYS A 35 9.94 -7.83 -6.36
N GLU A 36 9.65 -8.63 -5.33
CA GLU A 36 8.51 -9.55 -5.33
C GLU A 36 7.17 -8.79 -5.31
N MET A 37 7.09 -7.66 -4.62
CA MET A 37 5.92 -6.77 -4.67
C MET A 37 5.70 -6.25 -6.10
N GLN A 38 6.73 -5.64 -6.69
CA GLN A 38 6.64 -5.12 -8.07
C GLN A 38 6.27 -6.22 -9.06
N LYS A 39 6.86 -7.42 -8.93
CA LYS A 39 6.52 -8.57 -9.78
C LYS A 39 5.07 -9.02 -9.57
N ARG A 40 4.61 -9.16 -8.33
CA ARG A 40 3.23 -9.58 -8.04
C ARG A 40 2.21 -8.60 -8.63
N VAL A 41 2.50 -7.30 -8.56
CA VAL A 41 1.68 -6.26 -9.18
C VAL A 41 1.73 -6.34 -10.70
N ASP A 42 2.90 -6.55 -11.29
CA ASP A 42 3.05 -6.72 -12.74
C ASP A 42 2.30 -7.95 -13.27
N ASP A 43 2.45 -9.10 -12.62
CA ASP A 43 1.71 -10.32 -12.93
C ASP A 43 0.20 -10.09 -12.85
N TYR A 44 -0.26 -9.31 -11.86
CA TYR A 44 -1.67 -8.96 -11.70
C TYR A 44 -2.17 -7.95 -12.74
N ILE A 45 -1.38 -6.97 -13.17
CA ILE A 45 -1.83 -5.96 -14.14
C ILE A 45 -1.75 -6.49 -15.58
N SER A 46 -0.74 -7.30 -15.88
CA SER A 46 -0.46 -7.83 -17.22
C SER A 46 -1.52 -8.82 -17.76
N GLN A 47 -2.42 -9.31 -16.91
CA GLN A 47 -3.59 -10.08 -17.33
C GLN A 47 -4.70 -9.21 -17.97
N PHE A 48 -4.63 -7.88 -17.83
CA PHE A 48 -5.59 -6.95 -18.42
C PHE A 48 -5.03 -6.30 -19.69
N LYS A 49 -5.88 -6.06 -20.69
CA LYS A 49 -5.45 -5.45 -21.96
C LYS A 49 -5.08 -3.98 -21.81
N GLU A 50 -5.66 -3.33 -20.81
CA GLU A 50 -5.49 -1.93 -20.49
C GLU A 50 -4.09 -1.62 -19.92
N GLY A 51 -3.48 -2.59 -19.23
CA GLY A 51 -2.18 -2.41 -18.57
C GLY A 51 -2.21 -1.33 -17.48
N TYR A 52 -1.08 -0.64 -17.30
CA TYR A 52 -0.96 0.44 -16.33
C TYR A 52 -1.71 1.71 -16.77
N PHE A 53 -2.31 2.40 -15.80
CA PHE A 53 -2.87 3.74 -16.04
C PHE A 53 -1.77 4.78 -16.29
N SER A 54 -2.16 5.93 -16.86
CA SER A 54 -1.24 7.04 -17.08
C SER A 54 -0.65 7.57 -15.76
N PRO A 55 0.56 8.17 -15.76
CA PRO A 55 1.17 8.72 -14.54
C PRO A 55 0.29 9.75 -13.81
N LEU A 56 -0.48 10.57 -14.54
CA LEU A 56 -1.40 11.53 -13.93
C LEU A 56 -2.59 10.83 -13.24
N SER A 57 -3.09 9.75 -13.82
CA SER A 57 -4.14 8.94 -13.22
C SER A 57 -3.63 8.23 -11.95
N LEU A 58 -2.41 7.69 -12.00
CA LEU A 58 -1.78 7.06 -10.83
C LEU A 58 -1.48 8.07 -9.72
N MET A 59 -1.13 9.32 -10.06
CA MET A 59 -0.96 10.40 -9.09
C MET A 59 -2.27 10.78 -8.40
N ALA A 60 -3.36 10.87 -9.16
CA ALA A 60 -4.68 11.11 -8.60
C ALA A 60 -5.10 9.99 -7.65
N ARG A 61 -4.89 8.72 -8.04
CA ARG A 61 -5.15 7.57 -7.17
C ARG A 61 -4.31 7.59 -5.90
N LEU A 62 -3.02 7.86 -6.01
CA LEU A 62 -2.15 7.94 -4.84
C LEU A 62 -2.62 9.03 -3.85
N SER A 63 -3.10 10.16 -4.37
CA SER A 63 -3.66 11.23 -3.54
C SER A 63 -4.95 10.81 -2.83
N GLU A 64 -5.77 9.96 -3.48
CA GLU A 64 -6.97 9.38 -2.88
C GLU A 64 -6.61 8.43 -1.73
N GLU A 65 -5.71 7.46 -1.94
CA GLU A 65 -5.31 6.52 -0.88
C GLU A 65 -4.67 7.22 0.32
N VAL A 66 -3.90 8.29 0.09
CA VAL A 66 -3.35 9.12 1.18
C VAL A 66 -4.46 9.83 1.97
N GLY A 67 -5.53 10.26 1.29
CA GLY A 67 -6.71 10.83 1.93
C GLY A 67 -7.48 9.81 2.76
N GLU A 68 -7.63 8.58 2.27
CA GLU A 68 -8.24 7.47 3.00
C GLU A 68 -7.38 7.07 4.22
N LEU A 69 -6.06 6.95 4.06
CA LEU A 69 -5.14 6.76 5.19
C LEU A 69 -5.30 7.86 6.26
N ALA A 70 -5.35 9.13 5.85
CA ALA A 70 -5.54 10.23 6.78
C ALA A 70 -6.88 10.13 7.52
N ARG A 71 -7.94 9.65 6.85
CA ARG A 71 -9.26 9.41 7.46
C ARG A 71 -9.18 8.33 8.54
N GLU A 72 -8.49 7.22 8.29
CA GLU A 72 -8.33 6.14 9.28
C GLU A 72 -7.45 6.57 10.45
N VAL A 73 -6.31 7.23 10.19
CA VAL A 73 -5.45 7.74 11.27
C VAL A 73 -6.22 8.67 12.19
N ASN A 74 -7.01 9.60 11.64
CA ASN A 74 -7.83 10.48 12.45
C ASN A 74 -8.97 9.73 13.19
N HIS A 75 -9.49 8.64 12.62
CA HIS A 75 -10.48 7.83 13.31
C HIS A 75 -9.92 7.17 14.57
N TYR A 76 -8.71 6.60 14.49
CA TYR A 76 -8.08 5.85 15.59
C TYR A 76 -7.32 6.73 16.59
N TYR A 77 -6.75 7.85 16.14
CA TYR A 77 -5.81 8.66 16.93
C TYR A 77 -6.20 10.14 17.01
N GLY A 78 -7.24 10.57 16.31
CA GLY A 78 -7.70 11.95 16.26
C GLY A 78 -8.98 12.20 17.05
N GLU A 79 -9.46 13.45 16.98
CA GLU A 79 -10.64 13.92 17.73
C GLU A 79 -11.97 13.65 17.02
N LYS A 80 -11.93 13.17 15.77
CA LYS A 80 -13.12 12.98 14.93
C LYS A 80 -13.29 11.51 14.55
N PRO A 81 -13.88 10.67 15.42
CA PRO A 81 -14.17 9.29 15.09
C PRO A 81 -15.17 9.20 13.92
N LYS A 82 -15.13 8.07 13.21
CA LYS A 82 -16.14 7.72 12.21
C LYS A 82 -17.50 7.49 12.85
N LYS A 83 -18.55 7.61 12.03
CA LYS A 83 -19.89 7.18 12.44
C LYS A 83 -19.92 5.65 12.49
N GLU A 84 -20.72 5.08 13.38
CA GLU A 84 -20.87 3.61 13.49
C GLU A 84 -21.41 2.96 12.21
N SER A 85 -22.10 3.72 11.36
CA SER A 85 -22.61 3.25 10.06
C SER A 85 -21.58 3.29 8.93
N GLU A 86 -20.38 3.83 9.17
CA GLU A 86 -19.31 3.91 8.18
C GLU A 86 -18.57 2.56 8.13
N GLN A 87 -18.19 2.10 6.93
CA GLN A 87 -17.39 0.89 6.81
C GLN A 87 -16.06 1.07 7.52
N VAL A 88 -15.73 0.10 8.38
CA VAL A 88 -14.44 0.07 9.06
C VAL A 88 -13.40 -0.46 8.09
N LYS A 89 -12.46 0.41 7.74
CA LYS A 89 -11.18 0.05 7.13
C LYS A 89 -10.08 0.32 8.16
N THR A 90 -8.95 -0.34 8.03
CA THR A 90 -7.83 -0.18 8.97
C THR A 90 -6.73 0.69 8.37
N VAL A 91 -5.88 1.24 9.23
CA VAL A 91 -4.64 1.90 8.78
C VAL A 91 -3.76 0.95 7.96
N GLU A 92 -3.79 -0.35 8.27
CA GLU A 92 -3.05 -1.37 7.54
C GLU A 92 -3.58 -1.54 6.11
N ASP A 93 -4.91 -1.56 5.92
CA ASP A 93 -5.53 -1.65 4.59
C ASP A 93 -5.08 -0.48 3.70
N GLU A 94 -5.15 0.75 4.22
CA GLU A 94 -4.78 1.95 3.45
C GLU A 94 -3.28 2.03 3.14
N LEU A 95 -2.42 1.53 4.04
CA LEU A 95 -1.00 1.38 3.76
C LEU A 95 -0.77 0.36 2.62
N GLY A 96 -1.55 -0.72 2.59
CA GLY A 96 -1.55 -1.69 1.51
C GLY A 96 -1.94 -1.08 0.16
N ASP A 97 -3.00 -0.27 0.14
CA ASP A 97 -3.48 0.42 -1.06
C ASP A 97 -2.44 1.42 -1.59
N ILE A 98 -1.79 2.19 -0.71
CA ILE A 98 -0.68 3.08 -1.08
C ILE A 98 0.48 2.28 -1.70
N LEU A 99 0.88 1.16 -1.09
CA LEU A 99 1.97 0.33 -1.62
C LEU A 99 1.63 -0.26 -2.99
N PHE A 100 0.36 -0.64 -3.20
CA PHE A 100 -0.13 -1.11 -4.50
C PHE A 100 -0.04 -0.01 -5.56
N VAL A 101 -0.54 1.19 -5.28
CA VAL A 101 -0.51 2.31 -6.22
C VAL A 101 0.93 2.74 -6.52
N LEU A 102 1.80 2.80 -5.51
CA LEU A 102 3.23 3.10 -5.70
C LEU A 102 3.93 2.05 -6.56
N SER A 103 3.60 0.77 -6.39
CA SER A 103 4.13 -0.32 -7.23
C SER A 103 3.66 -0.19 -8.68
N CYS A 104 2.38 0.14 -8.90
CA CYS A 104 1.86 0.44 -10.23
C CYS A 104 2.60 1.63 -10.87
N PHE A 105 2.80 2.70 -10.09
CA PHE A 105 3.51 3.90 -10.53
C PHE A 105 4.94 3.57 -10.95
N ALA A 106 5.68 2.86 -10.10
CA ALA A 106 7.05 2.48 -10.37
C ALA A 106 7.16 1.60 -11.62
N ASN A 107 6.34 0.56 -11.74
CA ASN A 107 6.36 -0.32 -12.91
C ASN A 107 5.98 0.43 -14.20
N SER A 108 4.99 1.33 -14.15
CA SER A 108 4.57 2.12 -15.32
C SER A 108 5.66 3.04 -15.89
N LEU A 109 6.66 3.38 -15.06
CA LEU A 109 7.77 4.27 -15.40
C LEU A 109 9.12 3.54 -15.46
N ASP A 110 9.12 2.20 -15.39
CA ASP A 110 10.35 1.37 -15.34
C ASP A 110 11.30 1.76 -14.19
N ILE A 111 10.73 2.05 -13.02
CA ILE A 111 11.47 2.41 -11.80
C ILE A 111 11.61 1.19 -10.89
N ASN A 112 12.83 0.92 -10.42
CA ASN A 112 13.08 -0.03 -9.35
C ASN A 112 12.81 0.61 -7.98
N LEU A 113 11.82 0.09 -7.23
CA LEU A 113 11.45 0.62 -5.91
C LEU A 113 12.58 0.48 -4.88
N SER A 114 13.36 -0.60 -4.95
CA SER A 114 14.49 -0.82 -4.04
C SER A 114 15.56 0.25 -4.21
N ASP A 115 15.88 0.59 -5.46
CA ASP A 115 16.88 1.60 -5.78
C ASP A 115 16.40 3.01 -5.43
N ALA A 116 15.11 3.30 -5.69
CA ALA A 116 14.46 4.56 -5.31
C ALA A 116 14.44 4.76 -3.78
N PHE A 117 14.14 3.70 -3.03
CA PHE A 117 14.21 3.69 -1.57
C PHE A 117 15.63 3.95 -1.08
N ASN A 118 16.61 3.17 -1.56
CA ASN A 118 18.01 3.29 -1.15
C ASN A 118 18.57 4.71 -1.43
N THR A 119 18.26 5.26 -2.60
CA THR A 119 18.65 6.63 -2.98
C THR A 119 18.05 7.67 -2.04
N SER A 120 16.78 7.54 -1.71
CA SER A 120 16.08 8.50 -0.83
C SER A 120 16.62 8.42 0.60
N LEU A 121 16.81 7.20 1.11
CA LEU A 121 17.32 6.98 2.46
C LEU A 121 18.76 7.49 2.60
N THR A 122 19.63 7.19 1.63
CA THR A 122 21.03 7.67 1.62
C THR A 122 21.10 9.21 1.69
N LYS A 123 20.20 9.91 0.98
CA LYS A 123 20.11 11.38 1.03
C LYS A 123 19.71 11.88 2.42
N ILE A 124 18.72 11.25 3.04
CA ILE A 124 18.25 11.60 4.39
C ILE A 124 19.34 11.35 5.43
N GLU A 125 19.97 10.17 5.40
CA GLU A 125 21.05 9.79 6.31
C GLU A 125 22.24 10.74 6.20
N THR A 126 22.59 11.14 4.98
CA THR A 126 23.67 12.10 4.75
C THR A 126 23.31 13.49 5.27
N ARG A 127 22.09 13.97 4.97
CA ARG A 127 21.61 15.29 5.39
C ARG A 127 21.49 15.39 6.91
N ASP A 128 20.97 14.36 7.56
CA ASP A 128 20.61 14.37 8.98
C ASP A 128 21.65 13.65 9.88
N LYS A 129 22.84 13.34 9.35
CA LYS A 129 23.90 12.52 9.99
C LYS A 129 24.20 12.87 11.46
N ASN A 130 24.16 14.15 11.80
CA ASN A 130 24.43 14.67 13.15
C ASN A 130 23.27 15.48 13.73
N ARG A 131 22.06 15.35 13.16
CA ARG A 131 20.90 16.14 13.55
C ARG A 131 20.28 15.67 14.87
N TRP A 132 20.38 14.38 15.17
CA TRP A 132 19.70 13.74 16.28
C TRP A 132 20.67 12.93 17.15
N THR A 133 20.43 12.93 18.46
CA THR A 133 21.20 12.13 19.42
C THR A 133 21.01 10.65 19.15
N LYS A 134 22.10 9.92 18.90
CA LYS A 134 22.07 8.47 18.71
C LYS A 134 21.81 7.79 20.05
N LYS A 135 21.03 6.71 20.04
CA LYS A 135 20.88 5.84 21.22
C LYS A 135 22.25 5.28 21.59
N GLU A 136 22.56 5.23 22.88
CA GLU A 136 23.76 4.52 23.35
C GLU A 136 23.62 3.03 23.02
N THR A 137 24.71 2.42 22.56
CA THR A 137 24.71 0.98 22.31
C THR A 137 24.85 0.30 23.66
N THR A 138 23.79 -0.35 24.14
CA THR A 138 23.82 -1.17 25.37
C THR A 138 24.39 -2.54 25.06
#